data_AF-A0A6N7SQR9-F1
#
_entry.id   AF-A0A6N7SQR9-F1
#
_cell.length_a   1.000
_cell.length_b   1.000
_cell.length_c   1.000
_cell.angle_alpha   90.00
_cell.angle_beta   90.00
_cell.angle_gamma   90.00
#
_symmetry.space_group_name_H-M   'P 1'
#
loop_
_entity.id
_entity.type
_entity.pdbx_description
1 polymer ?
#
loop_
_entity_poly.entity_id
_entity_poly.type
_entity_poly.pdbx_seq_one_letter_code
_entity_poly.pdbx_strand_id
1 'polypeptide(L)'
;MLNNNKIEYLELPKQCPVCGATTAVIKDNDTQVLTCTNEMCQGKLLGRVSHFVSKKGMDIEGLSEATLEKFINLGWIKCLFDVYNLGCHYGELINMEGFGTRSVEKLDKSIKKSKEVELKNFITALSIPNIGTSQSKELAKTFSTWDDFEAAGFGNYDFARLDGFGDVLNKNIHQWFHTMWNEDRVGQLVRNLHITNTVIGEQSINSAITGKVFVITGSVEHFKNRKEIQEIIESKGGKVIGSVSSKTDFLINNDTTSGSSKNKKAKELGVPIISEQDFIRKIKE
;
A
#
# COMPACT_ATOMS: atom_id res chain seq x y z
N MET A 1 52.62 8.62 14.36
CA MET A 1 51.58 8.03 15.22
C MET A 1 50.29 8.80 14.95
N LEU A 2 49.41 8.26 14.10
CA LEU A 2 48.12 8.88 13.80
C LEU A 2 47.14 8.50 14.91
N ASN A 3 46.46 9.52 15.42
CA ASN A 3 45.63 9.53 16.62
C ASN A 3 44.56 8.43 16.66
N ASN A 4 44.32 7.97 17.89
CA ASN A 4 43.18 7.18 18.32
C ASN A 4 41.86 7.67 17.70
N ASN A 5 41.27 6.85 16.83
CA ASN A 5 39.85 6.96 16.48
C ASN A 5 39.03 6.67 17.75
N LYS A 6 38.56 7.73 18.41
CA LYS A 6 37.66 7.63 19.55
C LYS A 6 36.30 7.18 19.02
N ILE A 7 35.93 5.93 19.26
CA ILE A 7 34.61 5.40 18.91
C ILE A 7 33.62 5.91 19.97
N GLU A 8 32.69 6.77 19.57
CA GLU A 8 31.55 7.15 20.40
C GLU A 8 30.37 6.24 20.07
N TYR A 9 29.83 5.58 21.09
CA TYR A 9 28.62 4.76 20.97
C TYR A 9 27.40 5.66 21.18
N LEU A 10 26.48 5.66 20.21
CA LEU A 10 25.21 6.37 20.32
C LEU A 10 24.28 5.57 21.24
N GLU A 11 23.87 6.14 22.37
CA GLU A 11 22.84 5.52 23.21
C GLU A 11 21.47 5.62 22.53
N LEU A 12 20.76 4.49 22.44
CA LEU A 12 19.41 4.48 21.91
C LEU A 12 18.47 5.24 22.86
N PRO A 13 17.62 6.15 22.34
CA PRO A 13 16.73 6.95 23.18
C PRO A 13 15.71 6.04 23.87
N LYS A 14 15.69 6.05 25.20
CA LYS A 14 14.75 5.26 26.04
C LYS A 14 13.33 5.85 26.07
N GLN A 15 13.19 7.11 25.69
CA GLN A 15 11.93 7.84 25.63
C GLN A 15 11.69 8.36 24.21
N CYS A 16 10.44 8.32 23.79
CA CYS A 16 10.00 8.82 22.50
C CYS A 16 10.15 10.35 22.49
N PRO A 17 10.84 10.94 21.51
CA PRO A 17 11.02 12.39 21.44
C PRO A 17 9.71 13.14 21.15
N VAL A 18 8.66 12.44 20.70
CA VAL A 18 7.36 13.04 20.37
C VAL A 18 6.42 13.06 21.56
N CYS A 19 6.28 11.95 22.29
CA CYS A 19 5.29 11.82 23.37
C CYS A 19 5.86 11.48 24.75
N GLY A 20 7.19 11.33 24.88
CA GLY A 20 7.86 10.99 26.14
C GLY A 20 7.70 9.54 26.60
N ALA A 21 6.85 8.74 25.96
CA ALA A 21 6.63 7.34 26.33
C ALA A 21 7.87 6.46 26.09
N THR A 22 7.95 5.31 26.75
CA THR A 22 9.06 4.37 26.61
C THR A 22 9.20 3.86 25.16
N THR A 23 10.43 3.71 24.69
CA THR A 23 10.75 3.03 23.43
C THR A 23 11.13 1.58 23.70
N ALA A 24 10.85 0.70 22.74
CA ALA A 24 11.23 -0.70 22.78
C ALA A 24 11.81 -1.12 21.43
N VAL A 25 12.83 -1.99 21.46
CA VAL A 25 13.33 -2.63 20.25
C VAL A 25 12.42 -3.81 19.92
N ILE A 26 11.74 -3.71 18.79
CA ILE A 26 10.89 -4.77 18.26
C ILE A 26 11.67 -5.50 17.17
N LYS A 27 11.62 -6.83 17.19
CA LYS A 27 12.18 -7.63 16.11
C LYS A 27 11.14 -7.74 15.00
N ASP A 28 11.44 -7.18 13.83
CA ASP A 28 10.64 -7.30 12.62
C ASP A 28 11.45 -8.13 11.61
N ASN A 29 11.10 -9.41 11.50
CA ASN A 29 11.87 -10.42 10.76
C ASN A 29 13.34 -10.47 11.19
N ASP A 30 14.27 -10.19 10.27
CA ASP A 30 15.72 -10.17 10.51
C ASP A 30 16.23 -8.77 10.94
N THR A 31 15.32 -7.83 11.17
CA THR A 31 15.66 -6.46 11.56
C THR A 31 15.19 -6.13 12.98
N GLN A 32 15.90 -5.20 13.62
CA GLN A 32 15.53 -4.65 14.92
C GLN A 32 15.19 -3.18 14.74
N VAL A 33 13.98 -2.81 15.14
CA VAL A 33 13.46 -1.44 14.99
C VAL A 33 13.12 -0.88 16.36
N LEU A 34 13.70 0.28 16.70
CA LEU A 34 13.32 1.01 17.90
C LEU A 34 11.99 1.73 17.66
N THR A 35 10.96 1.36 18.44
CA THR A 35 9.59 1.85 18.27
C THR A 35 9.06 2.44 19.58
N CYS A 36 8.25 3.49 19.47
CA CYS A 36 7.49 4.02 20.60
C CYS A 36 6.41 3.02 21.05
N THR A 37 6.33 2.73 22.34
CA THR A 37 5.34 1.78 22.89
C THR A 37 3.92 2.37 23.01
N ASN A 38 3.77 3.70 22.92
CA ASN A 38 2.48 4.36 22.94
C ASN A 38 1.82 4.31 21.55
N GLU A 39 0.73 3.57 21.38
CA GLU A 39 -0.04 3.50 20.12
C GLU A 39 -0.72 4.82 19.74
N MET A 40 -1.05 5.65 20.73
CA MET A 40 -1.69 6.96 20.56
C MET A 40 -0.67 8.10 20.41
N CYS A 41 0.59 7.78 20.18
CA CYS A 41 1.62 8.78 19.89
C CYS A 41 1.27 9.57 18.62
N GLN A 42 1.36 10.91 18.68
CA GLN A 42 1.13 11.78 17.51
C GLN A 42 2.06 11.45 16.33
N GLY A 43 3.28 10.98 16.59
CA GLY A 43 4.19 10.52 15.54
C GLY A 43 3.70 9.26 14.83
N LYS A 44 3.05 8.34 15.57
CA LYS A 44 2.37 7.19 14.95
C LYS A 44 1.14 7.62 14.17
N LEU A 45 0.36 8.56 14.70
CA LEU A 45 -0.78 9.14 13.99
C LEU A 45 -0.34 9.79 12.67
N LEU A 46 0.74 10.59 12.68
CA LEU A 46 1.31 11.19 11.48
C LEU A 46 1.69 10.13 10.44
N GLY A 47 2.36 9.05 10.86
CA GLY A 47 2.68 7.94 9.97
C GLY A 47 1.44 7.26 9.37
N ARG A 48 0.43 6.98 10.19
CA ARG A 48 -0.84 6.38 9.74
C ARG A 48 -1.60 7.27 8.77
N VAL A 49 -1.78 8.55 9.10
CA VAL A 49 -2.50 9.50 8.26
C VAL A 49 -1.74 9.76 6.96
N SER A 50 -0.41 9.88 7.01
CA SER A 50 0.43 10.01 5.81
C SER A 50 0.29 8.81 4.88
N HIS A 51 0.29 7.59 5.42
CA HIS A 51 0.06 6.39 4.62
C HIS A 51 -1.37 6.33 4.06
N PHE A 52 -2.35 6.69 4.88
CA PHE A 52 -3.76 6.71 4.52
C PHE A 52 -4.03 7.62 3.32
N VAL A 53 -3.52 8.85 3.32
CA VAL A 53 -3.72 9.81 2.22
C VAL A 53 -2.84 9.52 0.99
N SER A 54 -1.87 8.62 1.12
CA SER A 54 -0.90 8.34 0.06
C SER A 54 -1.55 7.82 -1.22
N LYS A 55 -0.81 7.89 -2.33
CA LYS A 55 -1.20 7.35 -3.63
C LYS A 55 -1.58 5.85 -3.62
N LYS A 56 -1.05 5.08 -2.66
CA LYS A 56 -1.38 3.65 -2.51
C LYS A 56 -2.59 3.41 -1.62
N GLY A 57 -2.90 4.36 -0.72
CA GLY A 57 -4.10 4.37 0.11
C GLY A 57 -5.26 5.04 -0.61
N MET A 58 -5.71 6.17 -0.05
CA MET A 58 -6.88 6.93 -0.52
C MET A 58 -6.60 7.92 -1.66
N ASP A 59 -5.34 8.10 -2.06
CA ASP A 59 -4.94 9.00 -3.16
C ASP A 59 -5.46 10.45 -2.98
N ILE A 60 -5.25 11.01 -1.78
CA ILE A 60 -5.65 12.37 -1.43
C ILE A 60 -4.45 13.31 -1.63
N GLU A 61 -4.51 14.10 -2.69
CA GLU A 61 -3.54 15.14 -3.00
C GLU A 61 -3.74 16.39 -2.12
N GLY A 62 -2.65 17.15 -1.93
CA GLY A 62 -2.66 18.40 -1.16
C GLY A 62 -2.39 18.24 0.34
N LEU A 63 -2.14 17.02 0.81
CA LEU A 63 -1.76 16.71 2.19
C LEU A 63 -0.32 16.18 2.26
N SER A 64 0.66 17.09 2.33
CA SER A 64 2.04 16.71 2.63
C SER A 64 2.20 16.30 4.09
N GLU A 65 3.26 15.55 4.42
CA GLU A 65 3.56 15.15 5.80
C GLU A 65 3.66 16.36 6.74
N ALA A 66 4.35 17.43 6.34
CA ALA A 66 4.42 18.67 7.12
C ALA A 66 3.04 19.35 7.31
N THR A 67 2.15 19.25 6.32
CA THR A 67 0.78 19.75 6.44
C THR A 67 -0.02 18.92 7.43
N LEU A 68 0.09 17.60 7.36
CA LEU A 68 -0.56 16.67 8.27
C LEU A 68 -0.07 16.86 9.70
N GLU A 69 1.23 17.03 9.90
CA GLU A 69 1.81 17.34 11.20
C GLU A 69 1.24 18.64 11.78
N LYS A 70 1.13 19.69 10.95
CA LYS A 70 0.48 20.94 11.35
C LYS A 70 -0.98 20.74 11.76
N PHE A 71 -1.75 19.98 10.99
CA PHE A 71 -3.17 19.70 11.30
C PHE A 71 -3.34 18.83 12.55
N ILE A 72 -2.43 17.90 12.79
CA ILE A 72 -2.39 17.12 14.04
C ILE A 72 -2.08 18.02 15.24
N ASN A 73 -1.10 18.91 15.11
CA ASN A 73 -0.71 19.86 16.17
C ASN A 73 -1.82 20.88 16.49
N LEU A 74 -2.59 21.30 15.47
CA LEU A 74 -3.80 22.12 15.64
C LEU A 74 -4.99 21.33 16.21
N GLY A 75 -4.88 20.01 16.32
CA GLY A 75 -5.95 19.13 16.77
C GLY A 75 -7.08 18.93 15.76
N TRP A 76 -6.87 19.31 14.50
CA TRP A 76 -7.83 19.12 13.40
C TRP A 76 -7.88 17.67 12.93
N ILE A 77 -6.77 16.94 13.06
CA ILE A 77 -6.68 15.50 12.76
C ILE A 77 -6.24 14.77 14.03
N LYS A 78 -7.11 13.91 14.54
CA LYS A 78 -6.84 13.02 15.70
C LYS A 78 -6.92 11.54 15.30
N CYS A 79 -7.58 11.24 14.19
CA CYS A 79 -7.80 9.91 13.65
C CYS A 79 -7.95 9.95 12.12
N LEU A 80 -7.98 8.78 11.45
CA LEU A 80 -8.13 8.73 9.98
C LEU A 80 -9.45 9.37 9.50
N PHE A 81 -10.54 9.20 10.25
CA PHE A 81 -11.84 9.79 9.92
C PHE A 81 -11.81 11.33 9.81
N ASP A 82 -10.95 12.00 10.58
CA ASP A 82 -10.91 13.47 10.60
C ASP A 82 -10.42 14.06 9.27
N VAL A 83 -9.69 13.29 8.45
CA VAL A 83 -9.30 13.71 7.08
C VAL A 83 -10.52 14.11 6.26
N TYR A 84 -11.64 13.38 6.39
CA TYR A 84 -12.89 13.67 5.69
C TYR A 84 -13.71 14.80 6.32
N ASN A 85 -13.30 15.29 7.49
CA ASN A 85 -13.97 16.37 8.23
C ASN A 85 -13.20 17.69 8.18
N LEU A 86 -12.04 17.75 7.53
CA LEU A 86 -11.25 18.98 7.34
C LEU A 86 -12.04 20.15 6.75
N GLY A 87 -13.18 19.88 6.08
CA GLY A 87 -14.08 20.90 5.55
C GLY A 87 -14.55 21.93 6.57
N CYS A 88 -14.70 21.56 7.85
CA CYS A 88 -15.05 22.53 8.90
C CYS A 88 -13.96 23.57 9.16
N HIS A 89 -12.71 23.27 8.78
CA HIS A 89 -11.54 24.14 8.97
C HIS A 89 -11.16 24.92 7.72
N TYR A 90 -11.88 24.80 6.60
CA TYR A 90 -11.51 25.46 5.35
C TYR A 90 -11.48 26.99 5.44
N GLY A 91 -12.37 27.59 6.23
CA GLY A 91 -12.36 29.03 6.48
C GLY A 91 -11.06 29.51 7.15
N GLU A 92 -10.54 28.73 8.10
CA GLU A 92 -9.25 28.98 8.76
C GLU A 92 -8.10 28.68 7.79
N LEU A 93 -8.16 27.55 7.08
CA LEU A 93 -7.12 27.06 6.19
C LEU A 93 -6.81 28.02 5.05
N ILE A 94 -7.83 28.66 4.46
CA ILE A 94 -7.64 29.63 3.35
C ILE A 94 -6.73 30.80 3.76
N ASN A 95 -6.72 31.16 5.05
CA ASN A 95 -5.96 32.30 5.58
C ASN A 95 -4.57 31.91 6.11
N MET A 96 -4.20 30.62 6.08
CA MET A 96 -2.92 30.15 6.56
C MET A 96 -1.82 30.32 5.50
N GLU A 97 -0.61 30.64 5.94
CA GLU A 97 0.56 30.69 5.06
C GLU A 97 0.75 29.36 4.31
N GLY A 98 0.96 29.45 2.99
CA GLY A 98 1.06 28.31 2.09
C GLY A 98 -0.29 27.77 1.59
N PHE A 99 -1.40 28.28 2.11
CA PHE A 99 -2.75 27.95 1.68
C PHE A 99 -3.46 29.18 1.10
N GLY A 100 -4.41 28.92 0.22
CA GLY A 100 -5.25 29.93 -0.40
C GLY A 100 -6.45 29.26 -1.04
N THR A 101 -7.43 30.03 -1.51
CA THR A 101 -8.72 29.53 -2.01
C THR A 101 -8.55 28.36 -2.99
N ARG A 102 -7.69 28.51 -3.99
CA ARG A 102 -7.45 27.46 -5.00
C ARG A 102 -6.80 26.20 -4.42
N SER A 103 -5.96 26.33 -3.39
CA SER A 103 -5.34 25.17 -2.73
C SER A 103 -6.39 24.37 -1.95
N VAL A 104 -7.24 25.07 -1.20
CA VAL A 104 -8.33 24.46 -0.42
C VAL A 104 -9.38 23.82 -1.34
N GLU A 105 -9.74 24.46 -2.45
CA GLU A 105 -10.64 23.87 -3.45
C GLU A 105 -10.08 22.57 -4.06
N LYS A 106 -8.77 22.50 -4.31
CA LYS A 106 -8.12 21.29 -4.82
C LYS A 106 -8.14 20.17 -3.77
N LEU A 107 -7.84 20.51 -2.52
CA LEU A 107 -7.89 19.57 -1.41
C LEU A 107 -9.31 19.00 -1.22
N ASP A 108 -10.32 19.86 -1.19
CA ASP A 108 -11.74 19.45 -1.09
C ASP A 108 -12.14 18.51 -2.23
N LYS A 109 -11.76 18.84 -3.48
CA LYS A 109 -12.00 17.97 -4.64
C LYS A 109 -11.30 16.63 -4.50
N SER A 110 -10.05 16.62 -4.01
CA SER A 110 -9.30 15.36 -3.82
C SER A 110 -9.92 14.49 -2.73
N ILE A 111 -10.34 15.07 -1.61
CA ILE A 111 -11.03 14.35 -0.53
C ILE A 111 -12.36 13.79 -1.04
N LYS A 112 -13.16 14.57 -1.77
CA LYS A 112 -14.41 14.09 -2.37
C LYS A 112 -14.20 12.96 -3.37
N LYS A 113 -13.18 13.07 -4.24
CA LYS A 113 -12.81 12.01 -5.19
C LYS A 113 -12.43 10.71 -4.47
N SER A 114 -11.66 10.81 -3.38
CA SER A 114 -11.20 9.63 -2.62
C SER A 114 -12.31 8.83 -1.94
N LYS A 115 -13.55 9.36 -1.91
CA LYS A 115 -14.69 8.60 -1.38
C LYS A 115 -15.04 7.40 -2.26
N GLU A 116 -14.68 7.46 -3.53
CA GLU A 116 -14.73 6.33 -4.47
C GLU A 116 -13.39 5.58 -4.40
N VAL A 117 -13.38 4.39 -3.80
CA VAL A 117 -12.13 3.66 -3.54
C VAL A 117 -12.29 2.16 -3.80
N GLU A 118 -11.24 1.51 -4.28
CA GLU A 118 -11.20 0.04 -4.37
C GLU A 118 -10.88 -0.59 -3.01
N LEU A 119 -11.51 -1.72 -2.68
CA LEU A 119 -11.34 -2.42 -1.40
C LEU A 119 -9.88 -2.68 -1.04
N LYS A 120 -9.06 -3.13 -2.00
CA LYS A 120 -7.62 -3.36 -1.79
C LYS A 120 -6.85 -2.08 -1.39
N ASN A 121 -7.24 -0.93 -1.93
CA ASN A 121 -6.62 0.36 -1.63
C ASN A 121 -7.05 0.84 -0.25
N PHE A 122 -8.34 0.68 0.07
CA PHE A 122 -8.87 0.99 1.39
C PHE A 122 -8.20 0.14 2.48
N ILE A 123 -8.11 -1.19 2.32
CA ILE A 123 -7.42 -2.07 3.27
C ILE A 123 -5.95 -1.67 3.45
N THR A 124 -5.27 -1.31 2.35
CA THR A 124 -3.88 -0.81 2.42
C THR A 124 -3.81 0.48 3.24
N ALA A 125 -4.74 1.42 3.04
CA ALA A 125 -4.76 2.72 3.71
C ALA A 125 -4.90 2.61 5.24
N LEU A 126 -5.61 1.59 5.73
CA LEU A 126 -5.89 1.36 7.16
C LEU A 126 -4.65 1.04 8.01
N SER A 127 -3.50 0.80 7.37
CA SER A 127 -2.23 0.59 8.07
C SER A 127 -2.27 -0.57 9.06
N ILE A 128 -2.96 -1.67 8.70
CA ILE A 128 -2.96 -2.91 9.47
C ILE A 128 -1.51 -3.46 9.48
N PRO A 129 -0.94 -3.82 10.65
CA PRO A 129 0.45 -4.25 10.73
C PRO A 129 0.79 -5.41 9.79
N ASN A 130 1.84 -5.22 8.97
CA ASN A 130 2.31 -6.15 7.94
C ASN A 130 1.33 -6.47 6.80
N ILE A 131 0.23 -5.72 6.66
CA ILE A 131 -0.68 -5.82 5.51
C ILE A 131 -0.33 -4.72 4.50
N GLY A 132 0.45 -5.09 3.50
CA GLY A 132 0.80 -4.23 2.37
C GLY A 132 -0.12 -4.42 1.17
N THR A 133 0.21 -3.75 0.06
CA THR A 133 -0.59 -3.81 -1.18
C THR A 133 -0.82 -5.24 -1.71
N SER A 134 0.13 -6.15 -1.50
CA SER A 134 -0.01 -7.55 -1.95
C SER A 134 -1.01 -8.32 -1.10
N GLN A 135 -0.94 -8.17 0.22
CA GLN A 135 -1.88 -8.78 1.16
C GLN A 135 -3.28 -8.21 0.98
N SER A 136 -3.41 -6.89 0.80
CA SER A 136 -4.70 -6.24 0.56
C SER A 136 -5.37 -6.71 -0.74
N LYS A 137 -4.59 -7.06 -1.78
CA LYS A 137 -5.12 -7.66 -3.02
C LYS A 137 -5.71 -9.04 -2.75
N GLU A 138 -5.00 -9.88 -2.00
CA GLU A 138 -5.49 -11.23 -1.66
C GLU A 138 -6.73 -11.17 -0.75
N LEU A 139 -6.76 -10.22 0.19
CA LEU A 139 -7.94 -9.96 1.01
C LEU A 139 -9.11 -9.50 0.15
N ALA A 140 -8.92 -8.53 -0.75
CA ALA A 140 -9.99 -8.09 -1.65
C ALA A 140 -10.45 -9.16 -2.65
N LYS A 141 -9.60 -10.14 -2.98
CA LYS A 141 -9.99 -11.31 -3.77
C LYS A 141 -10.84 -12.29 -2.94
N THR A 142 -10.50 -12.47 -1.67
CA THR A 142 -11.18 -13.39 -0.76
C THR A 142 -12.52 -12.83 -0.28
N PHE A 143 -12.55 -11.54 0.07
CA PHE A 143 -13.69 -10.84 0.62
C PHE A 143 -14.24 -9.90 -0.44
N SER A 144 -15.45 -10.19 -0.91
CA SER A 144 -16.05 -9.45 -2.02
C SER A 144 -16.44 -8.03 -1.62
N THR A 145 -16.73 -7.78 -0.34
CA THR A 145 -17.09 -6.48 0.20
C THR A 145 -16.30 -6.11 1.44
N TRP A 146 -16.34 -4.83 1.84
CA TRP A 146 -15.83 -4.40 3.14
C TRP A 146 -16.51 -5.14 4.29
N ASP A 147 -17.84 -5.29 4.24
CA ASP A 147 -18.62 -5.93 5.29
C ASP A 147 -18.20 -7.39 5.52
N ASP A 148 -17.88 -8.12 4.44
CA ASP A 148 -17.37 -9.50 4.53
C ASP A 148 -16.01 -9.55 5.26
N PHE A 149 -15.11 -8.62 4.91
CA PHE A 149 -13.79 -8.53 5.53
C PHE A 149 -13.89 -8.08 6.99
N GLU A 150 -14.75 -7.12 7.30
CA GLU A 150 -15.01 -6.63 8.65
C GLU A 150 -15.57 -7.74 9.55
N ALA A 151 -16.57 -8.48 9.07
CA ALA A 151 -17.14 -9.61 9.80
C ALA A 151 -16.08 -10.71 10.07
N ALA A 152 -15.22 -11.00 9.09
CA ALA A 152 -14.12 -11.95 9.25
C ALA A 152 -13.08 -11.46 10.28
N GLY A 153 -12.77 -10.16 10.26
CA GLY A 153 -11.81 -9.53 11.17
C GLY A 153 -12.26 -9.50 12.62
N PHE A 154 -13.55 -9.25 12.89
CA PHE A 154 -14.13 -9.36 14.24
C PHE A 154 -14.43 -10.80 14.66
N GLY A 155 -14.58 -11.71 13.71
CA GLY A 155 -14.88 -13.12 13.95
C GLY A 155 -13.63 -13.96 14.23
N ASN A 156 -13.76 -15.27 14.01
CA ASN A 156 -12.69 -16.26 14.17
C ASN A 156 -12.19 -16.79 12.81
N TYR A 157 -12.24 -15.96 11.77
CA TYR A 157 -11.76 -16.37 10.44
C TYR A 157 -10.26 -16.61 10.49
N ASP A 158 -9.82 -17.80 10.09
CA ASP A 158 -8.38 -18.08 10.01
C ASP A 158 -7.78 -17.50 8.72
N PHE A 159 -7.16 -16.32 8.83
CA PHE A 159 -6.46 -15.68 7.72
C PHE A 159 -5.16 -16.40 7.34
N ALA A 160 -4.60 -17.26 8.20
CA ALA A 160 -3.35 -17.97 7.90
C ALA A 160 -3.49 -18.96 6.73
N ARG A 161 -4.74 -19.33 6.37
CA ARG A 161 -5.03 -20.18 5.21
C ARG A 161 -4.90 -19.49 3.84
N LEU A 162 -4.76 -18.16 3.82
CA LEU A 162 -4.64 -17.38 2.59
C LEU A 162 -3.20 -17.42 2.05
N ASP A 163 -3.03 -17.36 0.72
CA ASP A 163 -1.69 -17.38 0.12
C ASP A 163 -0.89 -16.13 0.53
N GLY A 164 0.31 -16.35 1.06
CA GLY A 164 1.16 -15.28 1.59
C GLY A 164 0.73 -14.76 2.97
N PHE A 165 -0.17 -15.45 3.68
CA PHE A 165 -0.54 -15.18 5.06
C PHE A 165 0.04 -16.26 5.98
N GLY A 166 0.24 -15.90 7.24
CA GLY A 166 0.64 -16.81 8.30
C GLY A 166 0.16 -16.29 9.65
N ASP A 167 0.47 -16.99 10.73
CA ASP A 167 -0.06 -16.73 12.07
C ASP A 167 0.13 -15.27 12.54
N VAL A 168 1.25 -14.65 12.17
CA VAL A 168 1.55 -13.25 12.51
C VAL A 168 0.55 -12.30 11.85
N LEU A 169 0.29 -12.46 10.55
CA LEU A 169 -0.67 -11.62 9.82
C LEU A 169 -2.09 -11.87 10.29
N ASN A 170 -2.45 -13.14 10.55
CA ASN A 170 -3.73 -13.51 11.13
C ASN A 170 -3.99 -12.77 12.45
N LYS A 171 -3.04 -12.86 13.38
CA LYS A 171 -3.11 -12.17 14.68
C LYS A 171 -3.19 -10.66 14.51
N ASN A 172 -2.37 -10.08 13.63
CA ASN A 172 -2.34 -8.64 13.41
C ASN A 172 -3.68 -8.08 12.91
N ILE A 173 -4.37 -8.80 12.01
CA ILE A 173 -5.68 -8.38 11.49
C ILE A 173 -6.71 -8.33 12.63
N HIS A 174 -6.89 -9.44 13.35
CA HIS A 174 -7.83 -9.49 14.47
C HIS A 174 -7.51 -8.44 15.54
N GLN A 175 -6.22 -8.31 15.92
CA GLN A 175 -5.80 -7.32 16.90
C GLN A 175 -6.10 -5.89 16.43
N TRP A 176 -5.90 -5.58 15.16
CA TRP A 176 -6.21 -4.26 14.60
C TRP A 176 -7.72 -3.96 14.65
N PHE A 177 -8.58 -4.93 14.33
CA PHE A 177 -10.03 -4.76 14.46
C PHE A 177 -10.48 -4.52 15.91
N HIS A 178 -9.81 -5.11 16.90
CA HIS A 178 -10.12 -4.88 18.31
C HIS A 178 -9.47 -3.62 18.91
N THR A 179 -8.62 -2.92 18.16
CA THR A 179 -7.90 -1.74 18.66
C THR A 179 -8.14 -0.55 17.74
N MET A 180 -7.36 -0.44 16.67
CA MET A 180 -7.32 0.70 15.77
C MET A 180 -8.61 0.96 15.00
N TRP A 181 -9.45 -0.05 14.78
CA TRP A 181 -10.75 0.16 14.13
C TRP A 181 -11.61 1.21 14.86
N ASN A 182 -11.61 1.19 16.20
CA ASN A 182 -12.31 2.18 17.02
C ASN A 182 -11.59 3.52 17.05
N GLU A 183 -10.27 3.50 17.28
CA GLU A 183 -9.44 4.72 17.39
C GLU A 183 -9.45 5.54 16.10
N ASP A 184 -9.41 4.86 14.95
CA ASP A 184 -9.47 5.50 13.63
C ASP A 184 -10.92 5.75 13.13
N ARG A 185 -11.92 5.41 13.97
CA ARG A 185 -13.36 5.57 13.71
C ARG A 185 -13.79 4.97 12.37
N VAL A 186 -13.27 3.78 12.06
CA VAL A 186 -13.44 3.13 10.75
C VAL A 186 -14.91 2.89 10.43
N GLY A 187 -15.74 2.50 11.40
CA GLY A 187 -17.18 2.35 11.20
C GLY A 187 -17.90 3.63 10.74
N GLN A 188 -17.37 4.83 11.04
CA GLN A 188 -17.90 6.10 10.52
C GLN A 188 -17.29 6.47 9.18
N LEU A 189 -16.01 6.12 8.98
CA LEU A 189 -15.30 6.28 7.73
C LEU A 189 -16.05 5.56 6.61
N VAL A 190 -16.30 4.26 6.75
CA VAL A 190 -16.89 3.42 5.70
C VAL A 190 -18.30 3.83 5.30
N ARG A 191 -19.09 4.41 6.22
CA ARG A 191 -20.42 4.97 5.91
C ARG A 191 -20.38 6.15 4.93
N ASN A 192 -19.22 6.80 4.80
CA ASN A 192 -19.01 7.95 3.92
C ASN A 192 -18.25 7.60 2.64
N LEU A 193 -17.94 6.32 2.43
CA LEU A 193 -17.19 5.82 1.29
C LEU A 193 -18.05 4.92 0.42
N HIS A 194 -17.83 4.99 -0.89
CA HIS A 194 -18.26 3.98 -1.83
C HIS A 194 -17.08 3.05 -2.11
N ILE A 195 -17.01 1.98 -1.31
CA ILE A 195 -15.97 0.97 -1.45
C ILE A 195 -16.41 -0.02 -2.52
N THR A 196 -15.78 0.08 -3.68
CA THR A 196 -15.97 -0.87 -4.77
C THR A 196 -15.00 -2.02 -4.62
N ASN A 197 -15.40 -3.19 -5.08
CA ASN A 197 -14.46 -4.24 -5.35
C ASN A 197 -14.57 -4.56 -6.83
N THR A 198 -13.58 -4.13 -7.60
CA THR A 198 -13.34 -4.73 -8.90
C THR A 198 -12.80 -6.13 -8.62
N VAL A 199 -13.68 -7.04 -8.21
CA VAL A 199 -13.40 -8.45 -8.38
C VAL A 199 -13.09 -8.55 -9.85
N ILE A 200 -11.84 -8.88 -10.18
CA ILE A 200 -11.52 -9.43 -11.48
C ILE A 200 -12.36 -10.69 -11.48
N GLY A 201 -13.61 -10.54 -11.92
CA GLY A 201 -14.55 -11.62 -11.97
C GLY A 201 -13.88 -12.71 -12.77
N GLU A 202 -14.37 -13.91 -12.56
CA GLU A 202 -14.14 -15.05 -13.45
C GLU A 202 -14.59 -14.76 -14.91
N GLN A 203 -14.85 -13.50 -15.28
CA GLN A 203 -14.86 -13.01 -16.64
C GLN A 203 -13.43 -13.00 -17.21
N SER A 204 -13.12 -14.14 -17.83
CA SER A 204 -11.89 -14.55 -18.52
C SER A 204 -10.91 -15.44 -17.75
N ILE A 205 -11.43 -16.47 -17.06
CA ILE A 205 -10.63 -17.70 -16.81
C ILE A 205 -10.23 -18.40 -18.14
N ASN A 206 -10.80 -18.01 -19.27
CA ASN A 206 -10.27 -18.32 -20.61
C ASN A 206 -9.47 -17.13 -21.16
N SER A 207 -8.34 -16.79 -20.53
CA SER A 207 -7.29 -16.06 -21.24
C SER A 207 -6.08 -16.98 -21.37
N ALA A 208 -5.37 -16.94 -22.50
CA ALA A 208 -4.21 -17.79 -22.75
C ALA A 208 -3.06 -17.62 -21.72
N ILE A 209 -3.18 -16.64 -20.82
CA ILE A 209 -2.15 -16.23 -19.87
C ILE A 209 -2.51 -16.47 -18.40
N THR A 210 -3.67 -17.06 -18.11
CA THR A 210 -4.06 -17.39 -16.74
C THR A 210 -3.07 -18.37 -16.09
N GLY A 211 -2.63 -18.07 -14.87
CA GLY A 211 -1.63 -18.85 -14.13
C GLY A 211 -0.19 -18.68 -14.61
N LYS A 212 0.05 -17.92 -15.69
CA LYS A 212 1.39 -17.70 -16.25
C LYS A 212 2.18 -16.65 -15.47
N VAL A 213 3.47 -16.89 -15.29
CA VAL A 213 4.39 -16.01 -14.57
C VAL A 213 5.21 -15.17 -15.55
N PHE A 214 5.10 -13.85 -15.42
CA PHE A 214 5.76 -12.87 -16.27
C PHE A 214 6.84 -12.10 -15.50
N VAL A 215 7.89 -11.70 -16.22
CA VAL A 215 8.87 -10.70 -15.77
C VAL A 215 8.87 -9.58 -16.81
N ILE A 216 8.89 -8.32 -16.36
CA ILE A 216 8.91 -7.15 -17.26
C ILE A 216 10.29 -6.48 -17.15
N THR A 217 10.95 -6.24 -18.28
CA THR A 217 12.23 -5.51 -18.34
C THR A 217 12.30 -4.64 -19.59
N GLY A 218 13.22 -3.68 -19.62
CA GLY A 218 13.35 -2.74 -20.74
C GLY A 218 12.38 -1.56 -20.68
N SER A 219 12.46 -0.66 -21.65
CA SER A 219 11.48 0.41 -21.86
C SER A 219 10.14 -0.16 -22.32
N VAL A 220 9.06 0.56 -22.06
CA VAL A 220 7.73 0.23 -22.58
C VAL A 220 7.33 1.26 -23.64
N GLU A 221 6.68 0.81 -24.71
CA GLU A 221 6.32 1.63 -25.87
C GLU A 221 4.80 1.66 -26.12
N HIS A 222 4.09 0.58 -25.82
CA HIS A 222 2.64 0.46 -26.04
C HIS A 222 1.81 0.76 -24.79
N PHE A 223 2.44 0.79 -23.63
CA PHE A 223 1.82 1.11 -22.35
C PHE A 223 2.47 2.35 -21.73
N LYS A 224 1.68 3.11 -20.95
CA LYS A 224 2.12 4.32 -20.25
C LYS A 224 3.31 4.08 -19.35
N ASN A 225 3.39 2.90 -18.72
CA ASN A 225 4.49 2.49 -17.85
C ASN A 225 4.42 0.97 -17.58
N ARG A 226 5.48 0.41 -16.97
CA ARG A 226 5.52 -1.01 -16.58
C ARG A 226 4.41 -1.42 -15.60
N LYS A 227 3.91 -0.47 -14.78
CA LYS A 227 2.85 -0.73 -13.80
C LYS A 227 1.51 -1.01 -14.50
N GLU A 228 1.20 -0.32 -15.60
CA GLU A 228 0.01 -0.59 -16.40
C GLU A 228 0.03 -2.00 -17.00
N ILE A 229 1.17 -2.44 -17.56
CA ILE A 229 1.34 -3.82 -18.05
C ILE A 229 1.11 -4.82 -16.92
N GLN A 230 1.71 -4.57 -15.75
CA GLN A 230 1.55 -5.43 -14.60
C GLN A 230 0.08 -5.55 -14.18
N GLU A 231 -0.65 -4.43 -14.13
CA GLU A 231 -2.08 -4.42 -13.81
C GLU A 231 -2.91 -5.21 -14.84
N ILE A 232 -2.55 -5.16 -16.13
CA ILE A 232 -3.22 -5.93 -17.20
C ILE A 232 -2.92 -7.44 -17.10
N ILE A 233 -1.67 -7.81 -16.79
CA ILE A 233 -1.31 -9.22 -16.58
C ILE A 233 -2.07 -9.78 -15.38
N GLU A 234 -2.06 -9.05 -14.26
CA GLU A 234 -2.76 -9.43 -13.04
C GLU A 234 -4.28 -9.48 -13.26
N SER A 235 -4.85 -8.55 -14.05
CA SER A 235 -6.29 -8.55 -14.38
C SER A 235 -6.74 -9.68 -15.28
N LYS A 236 -5.81 -10.39 -15.95
CA LYS A 236 -6.09 -11.60 -16.75
C LYS A 236 -5.66 -12.89 -16.03
N GLY A 237 -5.38 -12.81 -14.73
CA GLY A 237 -5.02 -13.96 -13.91
C GLY A 237 -3.57 -14.44 -14.10
N GLY A 238 -2.70 -13.65 -14.72
CA GLY A 238 -1.26 -13.87 -14.73
C GLY A 238 -0.58 -13.30 -13.47
N LYS A 239 0.68 -13.70 -13.22
CA LYS A 239 1.48 -13.23 -12.07
C LYS A 239 2.73 -12.52 -12.55
N VAL A 240 3.03 -11.32 -12.03
CA VAL A 240 4.30 -10.62 -12.34
C VAL A 240 5.29 -10.76 -11.19
N ILE A 241 6.53 -11.14 -11.50
CA ILE A 241 7.64 -11.23 -10.54
C ILE A 241 8.84 -10.39 -10.99
N GLY A 242 9.71 -10.03 -10.04
CA GLY A 242 10.84 -9.11 -10.31
C GLY A 242 12.06 -9.75 -10.96
N SER A 243 12.16 -11.08 -10.94
CA SER A 243 13.36 -11.83 -11.33
C SER A 243 13.01 -13.04 -12.19
N VAL A 244 13.82 -13.28 -13.23
CA VAL A 244 13.70 -14.49 -14.05
C VAL A 244 14.16 -15.69 -13.25
N SER A 245 13.35 -16.75 -13.25
CA SER A 245 13.57 -18.02 -12.57
C SER A 245 13.07 -19.18 -13.43
N SER A 246 13.30 -20.42 -13.01
CA SER A 246 12.74 -21.61 -13.66
C SER A 246 11.20 -21.67 -13.64
N LYS A 247 10.55 -20.87 -12.76
CA LYS A 247 9.09 -20.73 -12.69
C LYS A 247 8.55 -19.62 -13.59
N THR A 248 9.41 -18.90 -14.32
CA THR A 248 8.98 -17.81 -15.21
C THR A 248 8.53 -18.39 -16.55
N ASP A 249 7.29 -18.12 -16.96
CA ASP A 249 6.78 -18.53 -18.26
C ASP A 249 7.22 -17.57 -19.38
N PHE A 250 7.27 -16.26 -19.13
CA PHE A 250 7.61 -15.26 -20.14
C PHE A 250 8.42 -14.08 -19.58
N LEU A 251 9.38 -13.59 -20.37
CA LEU A 251 10.03 -12.30 -20.17
C LEU A 251 9.51 -11.30 -21.21
N ILE A 252 8.86 -10.22 -20.78
CA ILE A 252 8.44 -9.13 -21.67
C ILE A 252 9.59 -8.14 -21.81
N ASN A 253 10.07 -7.97 -23.05
CA ASN A 253 11.07 -6.98 -23.43
C ASN A 253 11.03 -6.73 -24.95
N ASN A 254 10.90 -5.48 -25.39
CA ASN A 254 10.92 -5.13 -26.82
C ASN A 254 12.29 -5.36 -27.46
N ASP A 255 13.38 -5.24 -26.69
CA ASP A 255 14.71 -5.62 -27.14
C ASP A 255 14.99 -7.09 -26.78
N THR A 256 14.51 -8.00 -27.63
CA THR A 256 14.71 -9.46 -27.46
C THR A 256 16.19 -9.85 -27.54
N THR A 257 17.00 -9.04 -28.22
CA THR A 257 18.44 -9.25 -28.39
C THR A 257 19.29 -8.69 -27.25
N SER A 258 18.70 -7.92 -26.34
CA SER A 258 19.41 -7.21 -25.27
C SER A 258 20.38 -8.09 -24.50
N GLY A 259 21.56 -7.54 -24.19
CA GLY A 259 22.57 -8.16 -23.32
C GLY A 259 22.26 -8.05 -21.82
N SER A 260 21.06 -7.63 -21.44
CA SER A 260 20.66 -7.44 -20.04
C SER A 260 20.79 -8.74 -19.23
N SER A 261 21.05 -8.62 -17.92
CA SER A 261 21.16 -9.78 -17.02
C SER A 261 19.89 -10.64 -17.01
N LYS A 262 18.71 -10.02 -17.17
CA LYS A 262 17.43 -10.73 -17.27
C LYS A 262 17.26 -11.45 -18.62
N ASN A 263 17.67 -10.86 -19.74
CA ASN A 263 17.64 -11.52 -21.05
C ASN A 263 18.62 -12.70 -21.11
N LYS A 264 19.84 -12.55 -20.57
CA LYS A 264 20.82 -13.65 -20.47
C LYS A 264 20.25 -14.80 -19.66
N LYS A 265 19.71 -14.51 -18.47
CA LYS A 265 19.11 -15.50 -17.58
C LYS A 265 17.88 -16.18 -18.20
N ALA A 266 17.07 -15.44 -18.97
CA ALA A 266 15.94 -16.02 -19.71
C ALA A 266 16.43 -17.01 -20.78
N LYS A 267 17.45 -16.63 -21.56
CA LYS A 267 18.06 -17.53 -22.57
C LYS A 267 18.66 -18.79 -21.94
N GLU A 268 19.38 -18.64 -20.82
CA GLU A 268 19.97 -19.76 -20.07
C GLU A 268 18.92 -20.74 -19.55
N LEU A 269 17.78 -20.22 -19.06
CA LEU A 269 16.71 -21.03 -18.49
C LEU A 269 15.66 -21.47 -19.53
N GLY A 270 15.84 -21.14 -20.80
CA GLY A 270 14.89 -21.45 -21.87
C GLY A 270 13.55 -20.71 -21.76
N VAL A 271 13.50 -19.60 -21.02
CA VAL A 271 12.30 -18.77 -20.86
C VAL A 271 12.09 -17.92 -22.11
N PRO A 272 10.94 -18.02 -22.81
CA PRO A 272 10.64 -17.20 -23.98
C PRO A 272 10.68 -15.70 -23.68
N ILE A 273 11.36 -14.94 -24.54
CA ILE A 273 11.37 -13.47 -24.52
C ILE A 273 10.37 -12.98 -25.57
N ILE A 274 9.37 -12.23 -25.15
CA ILE A 274 8.29 -11.71 -26.01
C ILE A 274 8.27 -10.18 -26.00
N SER A 275 7.89 -9.57 -27.11
CA SER A 275 7.67 -8.12 -27.18
C SER A 275 6.34 -7.72 -26.52
N GLU A 276 6.14 -6.43 -26.24
CA GLU A 276 4.83 -5.91 -25.83
C GLU A 276 3.74 -6.24 -26.86
N GLN A 277 4.09 -6.23 -28.15
CA GLN A 277 3.13 -6.51 -29.21
C GLN A 277 2.75 -7.99 -29.30
N ASP A 278 3.68 -8.89 -28.99
CA ASP A 278 3.38 -10.32 -28.82
C ASP A 278 2.49 -10.55 -27.60
N PHE A 279 2.76 -9.86 -26.50
CA PHE A 279 1.91 -9.90 -25.31
C PHE A 279 0.48 -9.43 -25.61
N ILE A 280 0.33 -8.27 -26.29
CA ILE A 280 -0.98 -7.74 -26.70
C ILE A 280 -1.74 -8.73 -27.58
N ARG A 281 -1.07 -9.45 -28.49
CA ARG A 281 -1.68 -10.51 -29.30
C ARG A 281 -2.17 -11.66 -28.43
N LYS A 282 -1.33 -12.17 -27.53
CA LYS A 282 -1.66 -13.28 -26.61
C LYS A 282 -2.83 -13.01 -25.67
N ILE A 283 -3.12 -11.75 -25.36
CA ILE A 283 -4.24 -11.39 -24.46
C ILE A 283 -5.54 -11.05 -25.20
N LYS A 284 -5.51 -10.97 -26.54
CA LYS A 284 -6.67 -10.77 -27.42
C LYS A 284 -7.21 -12.08 -28.00
N GLU A 285 -6.40 -13.14 -27.98
CA GLU A 285 -6.79 -14.54 -28.23
C GLU A 285 -7.49 -15.13 -26.99
#